data_AF-A0A7W1W8I7-F1
#
_entry.id   AF-A0A7W1W8I7-F1
#
_cell.length_a   1.000
_cell.length_b   1.000
_cell.length_c   1.000
_cell.angle_alpha   90.00
_cell.angle_beta   90.00
_cell.angle_gamma   90.00
#
_symmetry.space_group_name_H-M   'P 1'
#
loop_
_entity.id
_entity.type
_entity.pdbx_description
1 polymer ?
#
loop_
_entity_poly.entity_id
_entity_poly.type
_entity_poly.pdbx_seq_one_letter_code
_entity_poly.pdbx_strand_id
1 'polypeptide(L)'
;YQSAYGASKHGINGFVQALRVELAHDEIPVSVSLILPAAINTPIYDKGRNKMPFKPRPVPPIYHPQIVSDAILYAAENPTTDLIAGGAGVGVVLAERFSPRLAEWITGLIGFVGQKSDEKIDGDYAGSLFETVAGFDTVEGRFNDEQLKSDPITWLSTHPAAKNALLTVGGIVGGLIAWRLLNKNQGGNNEQLIEDRK
;
A
#
# COMPACT_ATOMS: atom_id res chain seq x y z
N TYR A 1 4.93 -18.09 -12.19
CA TYR A 1 3.98 -17.12 -11.61
C TYR A 1 4.04 -17.17 -10.09
N GLN A 2 3.40 -16.23 -9.39
CA GLN A 2 3.67 -15.88 -7.99
C GLN A 2 2.84 -16.66 -6.94
N SER A 3 2.22 -17.80 -7.26
CA SER A 3 1.30 -18.48 -6.32
C SER A 3 1.97 -18.89 -5.01
N ALA A 4 3.15 -19.52 -5.06
CA ALA A 4 3.91 -19.89 -3.86
C ALA A 4 4.34 -18.67 -3.03
N TYR A 5 4.78 -17.61 -3.71
CA TYR A 5 5.12 -16.33 -3.07
C TYR A 5 3.89 -15.72 -2.39
N GLY A 6 2.78 -15.59 -3.11
CA GLY A 6 1.52 -15.03 -2.60
C GLY A 6 0.99 -15.80 -1.40
N ALA A 7 0.95 -17.14 -1.48
CA ALA A 7 0.56 -17.99 -0.35
C ALA A 7 1.46 -17.76 0.88
N SER A 8 2.78 -17.72 0.68
CA SER A 8 3.73 -17.49 1.79
C SER A 8 3.54 -16.11 2.44
N LYS A 9 3.35 -15.04 1.64
CA LYS A 9 3.17 -13.69 2.15
C LYS A 9 1.82 -13.49 2.83
N HIS A 10 0.76 -14.10 2.30
CA HIS A 10 -0.54 -14.08 2.96
C HIS A 10 -0.53 -14.87 4.28
N GLY A 11 0.24 -15.97 4.36
CA GLY A 11 0.44 -16.72 5.60
C GLY A 11 1.08 -15.90 6.72
N ILE A 12 2.02 -15.00 6.38
CA ILE A 12 2.62 -14.06 7.35
C ILE A 12 1.55 -13.14 7.96
N ASN A 13 0.57 -12.69 7.17
CA ASN A 13 -0.50 -11.81 7.67
C ASN A 13 -1.31 -12.51 8.78
N GLY A 14 -1.73 -13.76 8.53
CA GLY A 14 -2.49 -14.54 9.52
C GLY A 14 -1.67 -14.85 10.76
N PHE A 15 -0.40 -15.24 10.58
CA PHE A 15 0.51 -15.51 11.69
C PHE A 15 0.70 -14.29 12.59
N VAL A 16 1.00 -13.12 12.01
CA VAL A 16 1.22 -11.88 12.77
C VAL A 16 -0.05 -11.44 13.51
N GLN A 17 -1.23 -11.61 12.90
CA GLN A 17 -2.50 -11.31 13.57
C GLN A 17 -2.73 -12.20 14.79
N ALA A 18 -2.51 -13.52 14.67
CA ALA A 18 -2.62 -14.45 15.79
C ALA A 18 -1.62 -14.12 16.91
N LEU A 19 -0.35 -13.88 16.55
CA LEU A 19 0.71 -13.53 17.50
C LEU A 19 0.37 -12.29 18.34
N ARG A 20 -0.18 -11.24 17.72
CA ARG A 20 -0.60 -10.04 18.47
C ARG A 20 -1.68 -10.34 19.51
N VAL A 21 -2.63 -11.22 19.19
CA VAL A 21 -3.70 -11.62 20.11
C VAL A 21 -3.11 -12.39 21.29
N GLU A 22 -2.20 -13.32 21.03
CA GLU A 22 -1.50 -14.09 22.07
C GLU A 22 -0.68 -13.17 23.00
N LEU A 23 0.14 -12.28 22.43
CA LEU A 23 0.93 -11.31 23.21
C LEU A 23 0.05 -10.39 24.07
N ALA A 24 -1.10 -9.97 23.56
CA ALA A 24 -2.05 -9.15 24.31
C ALA A 24 -2.76 -9.95 25.42
N HIS A 25 -3.06 -11.23 25.19
CA HIS A 25 -3.64 -12.12 26.20
C HIS A 25 -2.68 -12.34 27.37
N ASP A 26 -1.40 -12.52 27.08
CA ASP A 26 -0.33 -12.79 28.06
C ASP A 26 0.29 -11.51 28.66
N GLU A 27 -0.25 -10.33 28.31
CA GLU A 27 0.24 -9.01 28.75
C GLU A 27 1.75 -8.78 28.47
N ILE A 28 2.26 -9.37 27.39
CA ILE A 28 3.67 -9.24 26.99
C ILE A 28 3.88 -7.87 26.33
N PRO A 29 4.82 -7.02 26.81
CA PRO A 29 5.02 -5.65 26.30
C PRO A 29 5.83 -5.63 25.00
N VAL A 30 5.44 -6.43 24.01
CA VAL A 30 6.06 -6.52 22.68
C VAL A 30 5.05 -6.07 21.64
N SER A 31 5.39 -5.06 20.85
CA SER A 31 4.62 -4.69 19.66
C SER A 31 5.10 -5.50 18.45
N VAL A 32 4.17 -5.88 17.58
CA VAL A 32 4.46 -6.56 16.32
C VAL A 32 3.90 -5.75 15.18
N SER A 33 4.77 -5.25 14.31
CA SER A 33 4.40 -4.42 13.16
C SER A 33 4.47 -5.23 11.86
N LEU A 34 3.46 -5.13 11.00
CA LEU A 34 3.45 -5.73 9.68
C LEU A 34 3.69 -4.64 8.63
N ILE A 35 4.80 -4.75 7.91
CA ILE A 35 5.11 -3.84 6.80
C ILE A 35 4.68 -4.50 5.50
N LEU A 36 3.90 -3.78 4.70
CA LEU A 36 3.41 -4.21 3.39
C LEU A 36 4.01 -3.30 2.30
N PRO A 37 5.18 -3.65 1.76
CA PRO A 37 5.77 -2.88 0.66
C PRO A 37 4.96 -3.10 -0.63
N ALA A 38 4.74 -2.02 -1.37
CA ALA A 38 4.29 -2.07 -2.75
C ALA A 38 5.45 -2.49 -3.69
N ALA A 39 5.37 -2.15 -4.97
CA ALA A 39 6.46 -2.37 -5.91
C ALA A 39 7.65 -1.43 -5.61
N ILE A 40 8.73 -1.96 -5.02
CA ILE A 40 9.92 -1.20 -4.64
C ILE A 40 11.05 -1.41 -5.66
N ASN A 41 11.73 -0.34 -6.11
CA ASN A 41 12.88 -0.39 -7.02
C ASN A 41 14.12 -0.97 -6.33
N THR A 42 14.15 -2.28 -6.14
CA THR A 42 15.35 -3.01 -5.67
C THR A 42 15.90 -3.90 -6.78
N PRO A 43 17.16 -4.37 -6.69
CA PRO A 43 17.76 -5.25 -7.70
C PRO A 43 17.10 -6.62 -7.86
N ILE A 44 16.08 -6.98 -7.06
CA ILE A 44 15.45 -8.31 -7.09
C ILE A 44 14.88 -8.69 -8.47
N TYR A 45 14.45 -7.71 -9.27
CA TYR A 45 13.94 -7.90 -10.63
C TYR A 45 15.03 -8.17 -11.68
N ASP A 46 16.29 -8.04 -11.30
CA ASP A 46 17.43 -8.36 -12.15
C ASP A 46 18.13 -9.63 -11.69
N LYS A 47 18.25 -9.84 -10.38
CA LYS A 47 18.96 -10.99 -9.80
C LYS A 47 18.07 -12.17 -9.42
N GLY A 48 16.75 -12.03 -9.41
CA GLY A 48 15.83 -13.11 -9.02
C GLY A 48 15.74 -14.19 -10.10
N ARG A 49 15.51 -15.45 -9.69
CA ARG A 49 15.23 -16.53 -10.66
C ARG A 49 13.99 -16.17 -11.49
N ASN A 50 14.09 -16.33 -12.80
CA ASN A 50 12.98 -16.08 -13.71
C ASN A 50 12.74 -17.28 -14.63
N LYS A 51 11.49 -17.75 -14.67
CA LYS A 51 11.01 -18.81 -15.57
C LYS A 51 10.06 -18.29 -16.65
N MET A 52 9.87 -16.98 -16.73
CA MET A 52 9.03 -16.35 -17.76
C MET A 52 9.87 -16.05 -19.00
N PRO A 53 9.27 -16.01 -20.21
CA PRO A 53 9.99 -15.69 -21.44
C PRO A 53 10.40 -14.21 -21.57
N PHE A 54 10.08 -13.39 -20.57
CA PHE A 54 10.39 -11.95 -20.53
C PHE A 54 11.06 -11.61 -19.21
N LYS A 55 11.85 -10.55 -19.21
CA LYS A 55 12.51 -10.04 -18.00
C LYS A 55 11.47 -9.56 -17.00
N PRO A 56 11.60 -9.93 -15.72
CA PRO A 56 10.64 -9.50 -14.72
C PRO A 56 10.79 -8.01 -14.45
N ARG A 57 9.69 -7.37 -14.10
CA ARG A 57 9.66 -5.98 -13.63
C ARG A 57 8.58 -5.81 -12.55
N PRO A 58 8.65 -4.76 -11.73
CA PRO A 58 7.56 -4.42 -10.83
C PRO A 58 6.33 -3.97 -11.63
N VAL A 59 5.15 -4.28 -11.11
CA VAL A 59 3.89 -3.67 -11.58
C VAL A 59 3.89 -2.22 -11.10
N PRO A 60 3.83 -1.22 -12.00
CA PRO A 60 3.77 0.18 -11.58
C PRO A 60 2.52 0.50 -10.75
N PRO A 61 2.56 1.51 -9.87
CA PRO A 61 3.68 2.45 -9.63
C PRO A 61 4.87 1.82 -8.90
N ILE A 62 6.09 2.27 -9.25
CA ILE A 62 7.35 1.81 -8.65
C ILE A 62 7.80 2.84 -7.63
N TYR A 63 8.25 2.42 -6.46
CA TYR A 63 8.63 3.30 -5.35
C TYR A 63 10.13 3.19 -5.04
N HIS A 64 10.74 4.31 -4.66
CA HIS A 64 12.13 4.35 -4.21
C HIS A 64 12.32 3.53 -2.91
N PRO A 65 13.42 2.77 -2.74
CA PRO A 65 13.66 1.95 -1.54
C PRO A 65 13.57 2.70 -0.21
N GLN A 66 13.93 3.99 -0.21
CA GLN A 66 13.82 4.84 0.98
C GLN A 66 12.41 4.85 1.59
N ILE A 67 11.36 4.75 0.76
CA ILE A 67 9.97 4.78 1.24
C ILE A 67 9.67 3.61 2.18
N VAL A 68 10.18 2.41 1.86
CA VAL A 68 10.00 1.24 2.73
C VAL A 68 10.96 1.25 3.92
N SER A 69 12.18 1.78 3.79
CA SER A 69 13.08 1.90 4.93
C SER A 69 12.58 2.88 5.97
N ASP A 70 12.04 4.03 5.55
CA ASP A 70 11.47 5.03 6.46
C ASP A 70 10.24 4.49 7.20
N ALA A 71 9.40 3.74 6.47
CA ALA A 71 8.27 3.00 7.03
C ALA A 71 8.70 2.00 8.11
N ILE A 72 9.75 1.21 7.85
CA ILE A 72 10.31 0.24 8.81
C ILE A 72 10.86 0.96 10.05
N LEU A 73 11.66 2.03 9.84
CA LEU A 73 12.24 2.81 10.92
C LEU A 73 11.15 3.42 11.82
N TYR A 74 10.15 4.05 11.21
CA TYR A 74 9.02 4.61 11.94
C TYR A 74 8.31 3.54 12.79
N ALA A 75 8.03 2.37 12.22
CA ALA A 75 7.32 1.29 12.92
C ALA A 75 8.17 0.63 14.03
N ALA A 76 9.50 0.74 13.96
CA ALA A 76 10.40 0.29 15.01
C ALA A 76 10.40 1.25 16.22
N GLU A 77 10.26 2.54 15.97
CA GLU A 77 10.23 3.58 17.01
C GLU A 77 8.81 3.83 17.56
N ASN A 78 7.78 3.50 16.79
CA ASN A 78 6.39 3.79 17.11
C ASN A 78 5.54 2.52 16.95
N PRO A 79 4.96 1.96 18.04
CA PRO A 79 4.09 0.79 17.97
C PRO A 79 2.97 0.99 16.95
N THR A 80 3.05 0.26 15.84
CA THR A 80 2.16 0.40 14.70
C THR A 80 1.69 -0.98 14.28
N THR A 81 0.39 -1.20 14.10
CA THR A 81 -0.13 -2.51 13.69
C THR A 81 0.34 -2.83 12.28
N ASP A 82 -0.22 -2.17 11.26
CA ASP A 82 0.12 -2.45 9.87
C ASP A 82 0.47 -1.14 9.17
N LEU A 83 1.52 -1.17 8.34
CA LEU A 83 1.96 0.00 7.59
C LEU A 83 2.25 -0.39 6.14
N ILE A 84 1.59 0.29 5.22
CA ILE A 84 1.74 0.08 3.78
C ILE A 84 2.77 1.08 3.26
N ALA A 85 3.85 0.59 2.67
CA ALA A 85 4.90 1.41 2.09
C ALA A 85 4.70 1.49 0.57
N GLY A 86 4.11 2.59 0.11
CA GLY A 86 3.70 2.82 -1.28
C GLY A 86 2.17 2.93 -1.39
N GLY A 87 1.68 4.13 -1.64
CA GLY A 87 0.26 4.49 -1.61
C GLY A 87 -0.65 3.68 -2.53
N ALA A 88 -0.15 3.19 -3.66
CA ALA A 88 -0.90 2.30 -4.54
C ALA A 88 -1.27 0.97 -3.87
N GLY A 89 -0.44 0.49 -2.93
CA GLY A 89 -0.71 -0.70 -2.13
C GLY A 89 -1.95 -0.54 -1.25
N VAL A 90 -2.27 0.69 -0.80
CA VAL A 90 -3.49 0.97 -0.02
C VAL A 90 -4.73 0.63 -0.82
N GLY A 91 -4.76 0.98 -2.11
CA GLY A 91 -5.88 0.65 -2.99
C GLY A 91 -6.10 -0.86 -3.13
N VAL A 92 -5.02 -1.63 -3.26
CA VAL A 92 -5.08 -3.09 -3.39
C VAL A 92 -5.59 -3.73 -2.10
N VAL A 93 -5.04 -3.33 -0.95
CA VAL A 93 -5.47 -3.84 0.37
C VAL A 93 -6.94 -3.50 0.65
N LEU A 94 -7.38 -2.29 0.31
CA LEU A 94 -8.78 -1.89 0.45
C LEU A 94 -9.70 -2.69 -0.49
N ALA A 95 -9.27 -2.93 -1.74
CA ALA A 95 -10.03 -3.75 -2.67
C ALA A 95 -10.20 -5.18 -2.15
N GLU A 96 -9.14 -5.80 -1.64
CA GLU A 96 -9.18 -7.14 -1.04
C GLU A 96 -10.13 -7.20 0.15
N ARG A 97 -10.07 -6.19 1.03
CA ARG A 97 -10.94 -6.09 2.21
C ARG A 97 -12.41 -5.87 1.87
N PHE A 98 -12.69 -5.15 0.79
CA PHE A 98 -14.06 -4.86 0.36
C PHE A 98 -14.67 -6.02 -0.44
N SER A 99 -13.90 -6.60 -1.36
CA SER A 99 -14.32 -7.72 -2.21
C SER A 99 -13.10 -8.48 -2.73
N PRO A 100 -12.86 -9.73 -2.26
CA PRO A 100 -11.80 -10.58 -2.79
C PRO A 100 -11.89 -10.77 -4.31
N ARG A 101 -13.11 -10.90 -4.84
CA ARG A 101 -13.36 -11.02 -6.29
C ARG A 101 -12.93 -9.77 -7.07
N LEU A 102 -13.09 -8.59 -6.48
CA LEU A 102 -12.64 -7.35 -7.11
C LEU A 102 -11.11 -7.31 -7.16
N ALA A 103 -10.44 -7.69 -6.07
CA ALA A 103 -8.98 -7.77 -6.03
C ALA A 103 -8.42 -8.79 -7.02
N GLU A 104 -9.05 -9.98 -7.14
CA GLU A 104 -8.72 -10.99 -8.15
C GLU A 104 -8.86 -10.43 -9.57
N TRP A 105 -9.96 -9.74 -9.85
CA TRP A 105 -10.21 -9.14 -11.16
C TRP A 105 -9.18 -8.07 -11.51
N ILE A 106 -8.91 -7.13 -10.60
CA ILE A 106 -7.88 -6.09 -10.77
C ILE A 106 -6.52 -6.75 -11.02
N THR A 107 -6.14 -7.71 -10.18
CA THR A 107 -4.85 -8.42 -10.29
C THR A 107 -4.76 -9.21 -11.59
N GLY A 108 -5.85 -9.82 -12.06
CA GLY A 108 -5.91 -10.49 -13.34
C GLY A 108 -5.67 -9.55 -14.52
N LEU A 109 -6.22 -8.33 -14.45
CA LEU A 109 -6.07 -7.31 -15.49
C LEU A 109 -4.63 -6.79 -15.59
N ILE A 110 -4.01 -6.45 -14.46
CA ILE A 110 -2.72 -5.73 -14.46
C ILE A 110 -1.53 -6.63 -14.14
N GLY A 111 -1.73 -7.73 -13.42
CA GLY A 111 -0.65 -8.52 -12.83
C GLY A 111 0.12 -9.37 -13.83
N PHE A 112 -0.54 -9.99 -14.82
CA PHE A 112 0.15 -10.86 -15.79
C PHE A 112 0.99 -10.09 -16.80
N VAL A 113 0.51 -8.92 -17.20
CA VAL A 113 1.19 -8.03 -18.17
C VAL A 113 2.21 -7.17 -17.43
N GLY A 114 1.82 -6.54 -16.33
CA GLY A 114 2.67 -5.60 -15.60
C GLY A 114 3.91 -6.21 -14.94
N GLN A 115 3.96 -7.53 -14.75
CA GLN A 115 5.14 -8.23 -14.22
C GLN A 115 6.21 -8.54 -15.27
N LYS A 116 5.95 -8.26 -16.56
CA LYS A 116 6.85 -8.54 -17.69
C LYS A 116 7.30 -7.22 -18.31
N SER A 117 8.58 -7.10 -18.66
CA SER A 117 9.03 -6.07 -19.57
C SER A 117 8.85 -6.51 -21.03
N ASP A 118 9.17 -5.61 -21.96
CA ASP A 118 9.19 -5.91 -23.40
C ASP A 118 10.49 -6.66 -23.82
N GLU A 119 11.42 -6.85 -22.89
CA GLU A 119 12.69 -7.55 -23.12
C GLU A 119 12.47 -9.06 -22.98
N LYS A 120 12.61 -9.79 -24.10
CA LYS A 120 12.62 -11.24 -24.10
C LYS A 120 13.92 -11.77 -23.49
N ILE A 121 13.82 -12.84 -22.74
CA ILE A 121 14.99 -13.58 -22.22
C ILE A 121 15.00 -14.96 -22.86
N ASP A 122 16.16 -15.35 -23.36
CA ASP A 122 16.41 -16.69 -23.88
C ASP A 122 16.88 -17.61 -22.74
N GLY A 123 16.21 -18.76 -22.58
CA GLY A 123 16.60 -19.82 -21.62
C GLY A 123 16.06 -19.66 -20.19
N ASP A 124 16.46 -20.58 -19.31
CA ASP A 124 16.15 -20.53 -17.86
C ASP A 124 17.15 -19.59 -17.17
N TYR A 125 16.65 -18.47 -16.63
CA TYR A 125 17.49 -17.55 -15.85
C TYR A 125 17.45 -17.98 -14.38
N ALA A 126 18.46 -18.75 -13.96
CA ALA A 126 18.56 -19.25 -12.58
C ALA A 126 18.65 -18.13 -11.53
N GLY A 127 19.20 -16.97 -11.91
CA GLY A 127 19.42 -15.84 -11.02
C GLY A 127 20.20 -16.23 -9.77
N SER A 128 19.88 -15.57 -8.67
CA SER A 128 20.53 -15.75 -7.36
C SER A 128 19.94 -16.88 -6.50
N LEU A 129 19.20 -17.83 -7.11
CA LEU A 129 18.54 -18.90 -6.34
C LEU A 129 19.53 -19.95 -5.80
N PHE A 130 20.52 -20.33 -6.61
CA PHE A 130 21.48 -21.38 -6.26
C PHE A 130 22.89 -20.85 -6.04
N GLU A 131 23.24 -19.75 -6.71
CA GLU A 131 24.56 -19.12 -6.62
C GLU A 131 24.42 -17.62 -6.43
N THR A 132 25.45 -16.96 -5.90
CA THR A 132 25.48 -15.50 -5.80
C THR A 132 25.69 -14.88 -7.18
N VAL A 133 24.95 -13.83 -7.50
CA VAL A 133 25.13 -13.04 -8.73
C VAL A 133 25.80 -11.72 -8.37
N ALA A 134 26.99 -11.46 -8.93
CA ALA A 134 27.72 -10.22 -8.71
C ALA A 134 27.07 -9.02 -9.44
N GLY A 135 27.39 -7.80 -9.02
CA GLY A 135 26.95 -6.57 -9.69
C GLY A 135 25.59 -6.04 -9.26
N PHE A 136 24.95 -6.68 -8.26
CA PHE A 136 23.66 -6.26 -7.70
C PHE A 136 23.72 -5.95 -6.20
N ASP A 137 24.91 -5.58 -5.71
CA ASP A 137 25.14 -5.10 -4.34
C ASP A 137 24.78 -3.62 -4.24
N THR A 138 23.55 -3.29 -4.63
CA THR A 138 23.01 -1.92 -4.68
C THR A 138 21.68 -1.86 -3.94
N VAL A 139 21.32 -0.65 -3.49
CA VAL A 139 20.02 -0.40 -2.86
C VAL A 139 18.93 -0.30 -3.93
N GLU A 140 19.19 0.47 -4.98
CA GLU A 140 18.27 0.72 -6.08
C GLU A 140 18.46 -0.31 -7.21
N GLY A 141 17.34 -0.70 -7.83
CA GLY A 141 17.30 -1.48 -9.06
C GLY A 141 17.36 -0.60 -10.31
N ARG A 142 17.08 -1.20 -11.48
CA ARG A 142 17.21 -0.51 -12.78
C ARG A 142 16.15 0.55 -13.11
N PHE A 143 15.17 0.80 -12.24
CA PHE A 143 13.99 1.63 -12.55
C PHE A 143 14.10 3.08 -12.04
N ASN A 144 15.29 3.68 -12.10
CA ASN A 144 15.58 4.99 -11.51
C ASN A 144 14.78 6.14 -12.14
N ASP A 145 14.43 6.02 -13.42
CA ASP A 145 13.65 7.03 -14.16
C ASP A 145 12.12 6.85 -14.00
N GLU A 146 11.67 5.68 -13.51
CA GLU A 146 10.25 5.36 -13.35
C GLU A 146 9.79 5.39 -11.87
N GLN A 147 10.73 5.43 -10.93
CA GLN A 147 10.41 5.36 -9.51
C GLN A 147 9.87 6.67 -8.93
N LEU A 148 8.86 6.55 -8.08
CA LEU A 148 8.36 7.61 -7.23
C LEU A 148 9.28 7.77 -6.02
N LYS A 149 9.91 8.93 -5.91
CA LYS A 149 10.79 9.29 -4.79
C LYS A 149 10.03 9.78 -3.56
N SER A 150 8.76 10.14 -3.72
CA SER A 150 7.89 10.57 -2.64
C SER A 150 6.58 9.79 -2.69
N ASP A 151 6.01 9.57 -1.51
CA ASP A 151 4.69 8.97 -1.35
C ASP A 151 3.92 9.70 -0.25
N PRO A 152 3.05 10.65 -0.60
CA PRO A 152 2.27 11.43 0.37
C PRO A 152 1.41 10.57 1.29
N ILE A 153 0.95 9.40 0.82
CA ILE A 153 0.09 8.50 1.60
C ILE A 153 0.88 7.83 2.72
N THR A 154 2.05 7.25 2.40
CA THR A 154 2.96 6.70 3.41
C THR A 154 3.49 7.80 4.34
N TRP A 155 3.83 8.96 3.80
CA TRP A 155 4.26 10.11 4.60
C TRP A 155 3.21 10.52 5.63
N LEU A 156 1.94 10.63 5.23
CA LEU A 156 0.86 10.97 6.15
C LEU A 156 0.66 9.91 7.24
N SER A 157 0.88 8.63 6.90
CA SER A 157 0.76 7.50 7.84
C SER A 157 1.88 7.47 8.88
N THR A 158 3.04 8.07 8.58
CA THR A 158 4.20 8.18 9.46
C THR A 158 4.31 9.55 10.15
N HIS A 159 3.38 10.48 9.88
CA HIS A 159 3.37 11.83 10.46
C HIS A 159 2.03 12.09 11.18
N PRO A 160 1.82 11.53 12.39
CA PRO A 160 0.53 11.58 13.08
C PRO A 160 0.04 13.01 13.36
N ALA A 161 0.94 13.95 13.65
CA ALA A 161 0.56 15.36 13.84
C ALA A 161 -0.04 15.98 12.57
N ALA A 162 0.58 15.73 11.40
CA ALA A 162 0.07 16.21 10.12
C ALA A 162 -1.25 15.53 9.75
N LYS A 163 -1.36 14.22 9.98
CA LYS A 163 -2.59 13.45 9.78
C LYS A 163 -3.75 13.99 10.63
N ASN A 164 -3.50 14.21 11.91
CA ASN A 164 -4.52 14.72 12.84
C ASN A 164 -4.94 16.14 12.47
N ALA A 165 -3.99 17.02 12.12
CA ALA A 165 -4.31 18.37 11.66
C ALA A 165 -5.20 18.35 10.40
N LEU A 166 -4.89 17.50 9.42
CA LEU A 166 -5.68 17.36 8.20
C LEU A 166 -7.11 16.89 8.50
N LEU A 167 -7.26 15.88 9.37
CA LEU A 167 -8.56 15.36 9.78
C LEU A 167 -9.38 16.42 10.54
N THR A 168 -8.76 17.19 11.44
CA THR A 168 -9.42 18.26 12.18
C THR A 168 -9.91 19.36 11.24
N VAL A 169 -9.07 19.84 10.32
CA VAL A 169 -9.46 20.87 9.33
C VAL A 169 -10.59 20.35 8.44
N GLY A 170 -10.47 19.12 7.93
CA GLY A 170 -11.52 18.49 7.12
C GLY A 170 -12.84 18.35 7.87
N GLY A 171 -12.79 17.98 9.16
CA GLY A 171 -13.97 17.89 10.02
C GLY A 171 -14.66 19.23 10.24
N ILE A 172 -13.90 20.31 10.47
CA ILE A 172 -14.44 21.66 10.62
C ILE A 172 -15.12 22.12 9.32
N VAL A 173 -14.45 21.96 8.18
CA VAL A 173 -15.00 22.35 6.87
C VAL A 173 -16.26 21.55 6.54
N GLY A 174 -16.23 20.23 6.72
CA GLY A 174 -17.37 19.35 6.52
C GLY A 174 -18.55 19.73 7.42
N GLY A 175 -18.28 20.02 8.70
CA GLY A 175 -19.27 20.50 9.66
C GLY A 175 -19.90 21.84 9.25
N LEU A 176 -19.09 22.80 8.78
CA LEU A 176 -19.59 24.10 8.30
C LEU A 176 -20.45 23.95 7.03
N ILE A 177 -20.07 23.08 6.10
CA ILE A 177 -20.87 22.80 4.89
C ILE A 177 -22.19 22.14 5.29
N ALA A 178 -22.16 21.12 6.14
CA ALA A 178 -23.36 20.44 6.61
C ALA A 178 -24.29 21.42 7.35
N TRP A 179 -23.75 22.24 8.25
CA TRP A 179 -24.50 23.29 8.95
C TRP A 179 -25.16 24.27 7.98
N ARG A 180 -24.43 24.74 6.96
CA ARG A 180 -24.97 25.66 5.94
C ARG A 180 -26.07 25.02 5.11
N LEU A 181 -25.94 23.74 4.74
CA LEU A 181 -26.97 23.00 4.00
C LEU A 181 -28.22 22.76 4.84
N LEU A 182 -28.08 22.40 6.11
CA LEU A 182 -29.19 22.20 7.05
C LEU A 182 -29.95 23.52 7.31
N ASN A 183 -29.24 24.64 7.49
CA ASN A 183 -29.87 25.94 7.72
C ASN A 183 -30.56 26.51 6.47
N LYS A 184 -30.05 26.23 5.26
CA LYS A 184 -30.69 26.66 4.01
C LYS A 184 -32.04 25.97 3.79
N ASN A 185 -32.18 24.70 4.22
CA ASN A 185 -33.43 23.95 4.12
C ASN A 185 -34.52 24.44 5.08
N GLN A 186 -34.15 25.01 6.23
CA GLN A 186 -35.12 25.61 7.16
C GLN A 186 -35.64 26.97 6.68
N GLY A 187 -34.85 27.72 5.91
CA GLY A 187 -35.28 28.99 5.30
C GLY A 187 -36.33 28.81 4.20
N GLY A 188 -36.17 27.79 3.35
CA GLY A 188 -37.11 27.51 2.24
C GLY A 188 -38.48 26.99 2.70
N ASN A 189 -38.52 26.18 3.76
CA ASN A 189 -39.78 25.67 4.31
C ASN A 189 -40.64 26.77 4.97
N ASN A 190 -40.02 27.86 5.45
CA ASN A 190 -40.75 28.96 6.08
C ASN A 190 -41.39 29.91 5.06
N GLU A 191 -40.85 30.04 3.85
CA GLU A 191 -41.45 30.88 2.80
C GLU A 191 -42.70 30.22 2.19
N GLN A 192 -42.71 28.90 2.01
CA GLN A 192 -43.87 28.15 1.51
C GLN A 192 -45.06 28.14 2.49
N LEU A 193 -44.80 28.14 3.80
CA LEU A 193 -45.86 28.24 4.83
C LEU A 193 -46.51 29.64 4.91
N ILE A 194 -45.85 30.68 4.37
CA ILE A 194 -46.36 32.05 4.36
C ILE A 194 -47.18 32.32 3.09
N GLU A 195 -46.86 31.68 1.96
CA GLU A 195 -47.65 31.78 0.72
C GLU A 195 -48.98 31.02 0.78
N ASP A 196 -49.03 29.85 1.45
CA ASP A 196 -50.26 29.05 1.61
C ASP A 196 -51.30 29.66 2.59
N ARG A 197 -51.00 30.81 3.20
CA ARG A 197 -51.90 31.55 4.10
C ARG A 197 -52.48 32.84 3.50
N LYS A 198 -52.29 33.09 2.20
CA LYS A 198 -52.94 34.19 1.46
C LYS A 198 -54.00 33.65 0.52
#